data_AF-A0AA40KPE3-F1
#
_entry.id   AF-A0AA40KPE3-F1
#
_cell.length_a   1.000
_cell.length_b   1.000
_cell.length_c   1.000
_cell.angle_alpha   90.00
_cell.angle_beta   90.00
_cell.angle_gamma   90.00
#
_symmetry.space_group_name_H-M   'P 1'
#
loop_
_entity.id
_entity.type
_entity.pdbx_description
1 polymer ?
#
loop_
_entity_poly.entity_id
_entity_poly.type
_entity_poly.pdbx_seq_one_letter_code
_entity_poly.pdbx_strand_id
1 'polypeptide(L)'
;MATDRKRLELFRNAAEAGPLDIVKLCKGDKLLNISTNLPANTPDSPYVLQIVGAHPASSGVIEAEVLWALERRVAALERQLREHQEALYASPSFALRELKRQVDSFKNKLEHNDQLSWLSFYKQLPEPLYADSCRRLQYRRKSDSMKRKVREKFLNIW
;
A
#
# COMPACT_ATOMS: atom_id res chain seq x y z
N MET A 1 25.18 -24.12 -27.72
CA MET A 1 24.51 -23.24 -26.73
C MET A 1 24.80 -23.63 -25.28
N ALA A 2 24.77 -24.91 -24.88
CA ALA A 2 25.08 -25.33 -23.49
C ALA A 2 26.58 -25.34 -23.12
N THR A 3 27.48 -25.43 -24.12
CA THR A 3 28.93 -25.52 -23.97
C THR A 3 29.60 -24.20 -23.57
N ASP A 4 29.11 -23.06 -24.04
CA ASP A 4 29.70 -21.75 -23.73
C ASP A 4 29.44 -21.31 -22.30
N ARG A 5 28.26 -21.62 -21.75
CA ARG A 5 27.91 -21.29 -20.37
C ARG A 5 28.82 -22.01 -19.36
N LYS A 6 29.12 -23.29 -19.60
CA LYS A 6 30.09 -24.06 -18.80
C LYS A 6 31.51 -23.50 -18.89
N ARG A 7 31.94 -23.02 -20.06
CA ARG A 7 33.25 -22.38 -20.21
C ARG A 7 33.32 -21.05 -19.43
N LEU A 8 32.29 -20.21 -19.56
CA LEU A 8 32.19 -18.94 -18.81
C LEU A 8 32.21 -19.16 -17.29
N GLU A 9 31.55 -20.20 -16.80
CA GLU A 9 31.60 -20.58 -15.37
C GLU A 9 32.98 -21.07 -14.95
N LEU A 10 33.68 -21.85 -15.78
CA LEU A 10 35.07 -22.26 -15.51
C LEU A 10 36.03 -21.06 -15.47
N PHE A 11 35.90 -20.11 -16.40
CA PHE A 11 36.71 -18.89 -16.41
C PHE A 11 36.41 -18.00 -15.22
N ARG A 12 35.14 -17.88 -14.82
CA ARG A 12 34.74 -17.14 -13.62
C ARG A 12 35.35 -17.75 -12.36
N ASN A 13 35.22 -19.06 -12.16
CA ASN A 13 35.80 -19.74 -11.00
C ASN A 13 37.33 -19.64 -10.98
N ALA A 14 37.99 -19.69 -12.15
CA ALA A 14 39.43 -19.48 -12.24
C ALA A 14 39.85 -18.02 -11.99
N ALA A 15 39.02 -17.05 -12.39
CA ALA A 15 39.24 -15.62 -12.15
C ALA A 15 38.96 -15.21 -10.70
N GLU A 16 38.09 -15.93 -10.01
CA GLU A 16 37.78 -15.74 -8.58
C GLU A 16 38.81 -16.41 -7.67
N ALA A 17 39.70 -17.26 -8.20
CA ALA A 17 40.81 -17.83 -7.45
C ALA A 17 41.81 -16.72 -7.07
N GLY A 18 41.94 -16.46 -5.77
CA GLY A 18 42.94 -15.56 -5.24
C GLY A 18 44.36 -16.13 -5.36
N PRO A 19 45.40 -15.27 -5.34
CA PRO A 19 46.81 -15.70 -5.41
C PRO A 19 47.26 -16.55 -4.21
N LEU A 20 46.48 -16.56 -3.13
CA LEU A 20 46.72 -17.32 -1.90
C LEU A 20 45.80 -18.54 -1.76
N ASP A 21 44.94 -18.77 -2.76
CA ASP A 21 44.03 -19.92 -2.74
C ASP A 21 44.81 -21.21 -3.04
N ILE A 22 44.45 -22.28 -2.34
CA ILE A 22 45.02 -23.59 -2.54
C ILE A 22 44.25 -24.26 -3.67
N VAL A 23 44.94 -24.59 -4.76
CA VAL A 23 44.36 -25.27 -5.92
C VAL A 23 44.91 -26.68 -6.09
N LYS A 24 44.06 -27.56 -6.63
CA LYS A 24 44.40 -28.93 -7.03
C LYS A 24 44.20 -29.10 -8.52
N LEU A 25 45.16 -29.73 -9.20
CA LEU A 25 45.05 -30.10 -10.61
C LEU A 25 44.46 -31.50 -10.74
N CYS A 26 43.34 -31.64 -11.43
CA CYS A 26 42.65 -32.91 -11.62
C CYS A 26 42.52 -33.27 -13.10
N LYS A 27 42.49 -34.57 -13.41
CA LYS A 27 42.10 -35.11 -14.73
C LYS A 27 41.07 -36.22 -14.50
N GLY A 28 39.78 -35.91 -14.73
CA GLY A 28 38.70 -36.73 -14.19
C GLY A 28 38.78 -36.79 -12.66
N ASP A 29 38.68 -37.99 -12.08
CA ASP A 29 38.77 -38.20 -10.63
C ASP A 29 40.20 -38.31 -10.08
N LYS A 30 41.22 -38.16 -10.94
CA LYS A 30 42.63 -38.30 -10.56
C LYS A 30 43.24 -36.96 -10.22
N LEU A 31 43.79 -36.84 -9.02
CA LEU A 31 44.62 -35.72 -8.58
C LEU A 31 46.04 -35.86 -9.17
N LEU A 32 46.57 -34.75 -9.68
CA LEU A 32 47.87 -34.69 -10.34
C LEU A 32 48.77 -33.63 -9.71
N ASN A 33 50.06 -33.95 -9.64
CA ASN A 33 51.09 -32.99 -9.26
C ASN A 33 51.47 -32.12 -10.45
N ILE A 34 51.54 -30.81 -10.22
CA ILE A 34 52.01 -29.86 -11.23
C ILE A 34 53.52 -30.04 -11.39
N SER A 35 53.94 -30.52 -12.56
CA SER A 35 55.35 -30.73 -12.91
C SER A 35 55.56 -30.53 -14.40
N THR A 36 56.81 -30.35 -14.81
CA THR A 36 57.20 -30.19 -16.23
C THR A 36 56.97 -31.43 -17.09
N ASN A 37 56.71 -32.59 -16.46
CA ASN A 37 56.52 -33.87 -17.14
C ASN A 37 55.03 -34.17 -17.42
N LEU A 38 54.13 -33.21 -17.19
CA LEU A 38 52.71 -33.39 -17.49
C LEU A 38 52.48 -33.45 -19.02
N PRO A 39 51.73 -34.44 -19.51
CA PRO A 39 51.42 -34.53 -20.94
C PRO A 39 50.53 -33.35 -21.37
N ALA A 40 50.54 -33.06 -22.67
CA ALA A 40 49.74 -31.98 -23.24
C ALA A 40 48.25 -32.18 -22.96
N ASN A 41 47.55 -31.06 -22.74
CA ASN A 41 46.12 -31.07 -22.49
C ASN A 41 45.36 -31.54 -23.73
N THR A 42 44.37 -32.41 -23.55
CA THR A 42 43.56 -32.98 -24.65
C THR A 42 42.11 -32.55 -24.52
N PRO A 43 41.41 -32.23 -25.63
CA PRO A 43 40.02 -31.76 -25.58
C PRO A 43 39.05 -32.81 -25.01
N ASP A 44 39.36 -34.11 -25.17
CA ASP A 44 38.52 -35.21 -24.69
C ASP A 44 38.65 -35.46 -23.18
N SER A 45 39.79 -35.07 -22.58
CA SER A 45 40.06 -35.23 -21.15
C SER A 45 40.86 -34.05 -20.61
N PRO A 46 40.22 -32.88 -20.45
CA PRO A 46 40.91 -31.67 -20.07
C PRO A 46 41.38 -31.74 -18.62
N TYR A 47 42.51 -31.10 -18.33
CA TYR A 47 42.87 -30.77 -16.96
C TYR A 47 41.92 -29.73 -16.38
N VAL A 48 41.56 -29.90 -15.10
CA VAL A 48 40.71 -28.97 -14.36
C VAL A 48 41.43 -28.54 -13.10
N LEU A 49 41.47 -27.24 -12.86
CA LEU A 49 41.93 -26.68 -11.59
C LEU A 49 40.73 -26.51 -10.65
N GLN A 50 40.83 -27.05 -9.46
CA GLN A 50 39.81 -26.93 -8.42
C GLN A 50 40.39 -26.19 -7.21
N ILE A 51 39.72 -25.14 -6.77
CA ILE A 51 40.04 -24.46 -5.52
C ILE A 51 39.59 -25.36 -4.36
N VAL A 52 40.52 -25.74 -3.48
CA VAL A 52 40.27 -26.61 -2.31
C VAL A 52 40.40 -25.88 -0.99
N GLY A 53 40.94 -24.67 -1.00
CA GLY A 53 40.97 -23.78 0.15
C GLY A 53 41.03 -22.35 -0.33
N ALA A 54 39.95 -21.60 -0.15
CA ALA A 54 39.94 -20.16 -0.40
C ALA A 54 40.62 -19.45 0.77
N HIS A 55 41.50 -18.51 0.46
CA HIS A 55 42.15 -17.67 1.45
C HIS A 55 41.11 -16.71 2.08
N PRO A 56 41.16 -16.43 3.40
CA PRO A 56 40.16 -15.56 4.03
C PRO A 56 40.04 -14.17 3.38
N ALA A 57 41.14 -13.63 2.84
CA ALA A 57 41.11 -12.35 2.13
C ALA A 57 40.58 -12.41 0.68
N SER A 58 40.48 -13.59 0.06
CA SER A 58 39.85 -13.77 -1.27
C SER A 58 38.34 -13.99 -1.18
N SER A 59 37.83 -14.38 -0.01
CA SER A 59 36.41 -14.72 0.22
C SER A 59 35.46 -13.51 0.25
N GLY A 60 35.93 -12.29 -0.01
CA GLY A 60 35.08 -11.09 0.01
C GLY A 60 34.31 -10.93 1.33
N VAL A 61 34.89 -11.45 2.42
CA VAL A 61 34.28 -11.45 3.75
C VAL A 61 34.10 -9.99 4.15
N ILE A 62 32.84 -9.55 4.15
CA ILE A 62 32.47 -8.25 4.68
C ILE A 62 32.88 -8.26 6.15
N GLU A 63 33.79 -7.36 6.52
CA GLU A 63 34.21 -7.19 7.92
C GLU A 63 32.97 -7.04 8.81
N ALA A 64 32.99 -7.70 9.98
CA ALA A 64 31.83 -7.75 10.87
C ALA A 64 31.38 -6.34 11.28
N GLU A 65 32.34 -5.42 11.41
CA GLU A 65 32.15 -4.01 11.69
C GLU A 65 31.35 -3.30 10.58
N VAL A 66 31.62 -3.62 9.32
CA VAL A 66 30.90 -3.08 8.16
C VAL A 66 29.47 -3.62 8.12
N LEU A 67 29.30 -4.91 8.42
CA LEU A 67 27.97 -5.53 8.49
C LEU A 67 27.13 -4.88 9.61
N TRP A 68 27.70 -4.72 10.80
CA TRP A 68 27.02 -4.06 11.93
C TRP A 68 26.71 -2.58 11.64
N ALA A 69 27.62 -1.87 10.98
CA ALA A 69 27.36 -0.49 10.56
C ALA A 69 26.18 -0.42 9.57
N LEU A 70 26.08 -1.38 8.66
CA LEU A 70 24.98 -1.48 7.70
C LEU A 70 23.65 -1.80 8.40
N GLU A 71 23.64 -2.79 9.30
CA GLU A 71 22.45 -3.15 10.09
C GLU A 71 21.92 -1.96 10.90
N ARG A 72 22.82 -1.21 11.56
CA ARG A 72 22.44 0.00 12.31
C ARG A 72 21.83 1.07 11.41
N ARG A 73 22.39 1.27 10.21
CA ARG A 73 21.87 2.25 9.23
C ARG A 73 20.49 1.83 8.71
N VAL A 74 20.30 0.55 8.39
CA VAL A 74 19.00 0.02 7.95
C VAL A 74 17.96 0.20 9.04
N ALA A 75 18.26 -0.18 10.29
CA ALA A 75 17.34 0.00 11.41
C ALA A 75 16.95 1.46 11.65
N ALA A 76 17.87 2.40 11.47
CA ALA A 76 17.60 3.84 11.56
C ALA A 76 16.65 4.31 10.44
N LEU A 77 16.90 3.90 9.20
CA LEU A 77 16.05 4.25 8.06
C LEU A 77 14.63 3.68 8.20
N GLU A 78 14.49 2.44 8.66
CA GLU A 78 13.19 1.83 8.91
C GLU A 78 12.39 2.59 9.98
N ARG A 79 13.07 3.07 11.04
CA ARG A 79 12.42 3.90 12.06
C ARG A 79 11.94 5.22 11.47
N GLN A 80 12.79 5.91 10.71
CA GLN A 80 12.42 7.16 10.04
C GLN A 80 11.25 6.98 9.08
N LEU A 81 11.22 5.86 8.34
CA LEU A 81 10.11 5.56 7.43
C LEU A 81 8.79 5.39 8.18
N ARG A 82 8.79 4.65 9.30
CA ARG A 82 7.60 4.48 10.15
C ARG A 82 7.11 5.82 10.69
N GLU A 83 8.00 6.65 11.23
CA GLU A 83 7.68 7.98 11.73
C GLU A 83 7.07 8.87 10.63
N HIS A 84 7.62 8.82 9.40
CA HIS A 84 7.08 9.56 8.27
C HIS A 84 5.69 9.07 7.84
N GLN A 85 5.48 7.75 7.83
CA GLN A 85 4.17 7.17 7.55
C GLN A 85 3.15 7.59 8.61
N GLU A 86 3.48 7.48 9.89
CA GLU A 86 2.63 7.94 10.99
C GLU A 86 2.31 9.43 10.87
N ALA A 87 3.27 10.27 10.50
CA ALA A 87 3.04 11.70 10.27
C ALA A 87 2.10 11.96 9.08
N LEU A 88 2.20 11.18 8.01
CA LEU A 88 1.29 11.25 6.86
C LEU A 88 -0.14 10.81 7.20
N TYR A 89 -0.29 9.83 8.10
CA TYR A 89 -1.60 9.42 8.60
C TYR A 89 -2.16 10.37 9.68
N ALA A 90 -1.31 11.04 10.44
CA ALA A 90 -1.70 11.99 11.47
C ALA A 90 -2.20 13.33 10.89
N SER A 91 -1.65 13.77 9.76
CA SER A 91 -2.11 14.98 9.07
C SER A 91 -3.00 14.62 7.88
N PRO A 92 -4.29 14.98 7.88
CA PRO A 92 -5.15 14.73 6.72
C PRO A 92 -4.54 15.40 5.48
N SER A 93 -4.56 14.68 4.36
CA SER A 93 -4.04 15.18 3.09
C SER A 93 -4.63 16.55 2.77
N PHE A 94 -3.90 17.38 2.03
CA PHE A 94 -4.37 18.71 1.64
C PHE A 94 -5.77 18.66 0.99
N ALA A 95 -6.02 17.65 0.14
CA ALA A 95 -7.33 17.43 -0.47
C ALA A 95 -8.44 17.15 0.55
N LEU A 96 -8.17 16.36 1.61
CA LEU A 96 -9.15 16.11 2.68
C LEU A 96 -9.41 17.36 3.53
N ARG A 97 -8.38 18.17 3.80
CA ARG A 97 -8.54 19.44 4.52
C ARG A 97 -9.36 20.44 3.71
N GLU A 98 -9.09 20.54 2.41
CA GLU A 98 -9.84 21.41 1.51
C GLU A 98 -11.29 20.94 1.36
N LEU A 99 -11.52 19.63 1.23
CA LEU A 99 -12.87 19.06 1.22
C LEU A 99 -13.62 19.39 2.52
N LYS A 100 -12.98 19.20 3.69
CA LYS A 100 -13.57 19.57 4.97
C LYS A 100 -13.95 21.06 5.02
N ARG A 101 -13.06 21.94 4.56
CA ARG A 101 -13.34 23.38 4.46
C ARG A 101 -14.55 23.68 3.58
N GLN A 102 -14.67 23.00 2.44
CA GLN A 102 -15.81 23.17 1.53
C GLN A 102 -17.12 22.67 2.16
N VAL A 103 -17.08 21.51 2.82
CA VAL A 103 -18.25 20.95 3.53
C VAL A 103 -18.68 21.87 4.68
N ASP A 104 -17.74 22.36 5.48
CA ASP A 104 -18.03 23.29 6.57
C ASP A 104 -18.59 24.62 6.03
N SER A 105 -18.07 25.12 4.91
CA SER A 105 -18.62 26.30 4.22
C SER A 105 -20.05 26.06 3.73
N PHE A 106 -20.33 24.87 3.17
CA PHE A 106 -21.65 24.51 2.70
C PHE A 106 -22.64 24.37 3.85
N LYS A 107 -22.24 23.72 4.95
CA LYS A 107 -23.01 23.63 6.19
C LYS A 107 -23.35 25.01 6.73
N ASN A 108 -22.37 25.90 6.85
CA ASN A 108 -22.59 27.26 7.33
C ASN A 108 -23.56 28.03 6.42
N LYS A 109 -23.45 27.87 5.10
CA LYS A 109 -24.40 28.46 4.14
C LYS A 109 -25.81 27.89 4.34
N LEU A 110 -25.99 26.60 4.59
CA LEU A 110 -27.31 26.04 4.86
C LEU A 110 -27.90 26.55 6.17
N GLU A 111 -27.08 26.70 7.20
CA GLU A 111 -27.52 27.19 8.52
C GLU A 111 -27.84 28.69 8.53
N HIS A 112 -27.15 29.49 7.72
CA HIS A 112 -27.22 30.97 7.76
C HIS A 112 -27.84 31.60 6.51
N ASN A 113 -28.24 30.81 5.51
CA ASN A 113 -28.96 31.34 4.36
C ASN A 113 -30.46 31.36 4.66
N ASP A 114 -30.93 32.54 5.04
CA ASP A 114 -32.34 32.80 5.30
C ASP A 114 -33.25 32.44 4.11
N GLN A 115 -32.76 32.47 2.87
CA GLN A 115 -33.56 32.11 1.68
C GLN A 115 -33.76 30.59 1.51
N LEU A 116 -32.92 29.77 2.15
CA LEU A 116 -33.00 28.30 2.10
C LEU A 116 -33.64 27.70 3.37
N SER A 117 -33.87 28.53 4.39
CA SER A 117 -34.64 28.15 5.55
C SER A 117 -36.08 27.92 5.11
N TRP A 118 -36.55 26.66 5.15
CA TRP A 118 -37.96 26.34 5.01
C TRP A 118 -38.85 27.16 5.97
N LEU A 119 -38.27 27.74 7.04
CA LEU A 119 -38.94 28.65 7.98
C LEU A 119 -39.12 30.08 7.45
N SER A 120 -38.33 30.53 6.48
CA SER A 120 -38.51 31.86 5.88
C SER A 120 -39.72 31.94 4.96
N PHE A 121 -40.12 30.81 4.35
CA PHE A 121 -41.41 30.70 3.67
C PHE A 121 -42.60 30.90 4.62
N TYR A 122 -42.47 30.53 5.91
CA TYR A 122 -43.53 30.77 6.91
C TYR A 122 -43.49 32.18 7.50
N LYS A 123 -42.34 32.88 7.46
CA LYS A 123 -42.21 34.26 7.95
C LYS A 123 -42.72 35.32 6.97
N GLN A 124 -42.91 34.97 5.70
CA GLN A 124 -43.55 35.82 4.68
C GLN A 124 -44.95 35.33 4.29
N LEU A 125 -45.65 34.64 5.19
CA LEU A 125 -47.08 34.51 5.04
C LEU A 125 -47.68 35.91 5.28
N PRO A 126 -48.53 36.43 4.37
CA PRO A 126 -49.27 37.66 4.63
C PRO A 126 -49.95 37.56 6.00
N GLU A 127 -49.89 38.64 6.79
CA GLU A 127 -50.76 38.88 7.95
C GLU A 127 -52.14 38.29 7.64
N PRO A 128 -52.81 37.51 8.51
CA PRO A 128 -54.03 36.83 8.12
C PRO A 128 -55.05 37.87 7.63
N LEU A 129 -55.14 38.02 6.30
CA LEU A 129 -56.09 38.90 5.66
C LEU A 129 -57.43 38.23 5.83
N TYR A 130 -58.03 38.55 6.96
CA TYR A 130 -59.36 38.20 7.38
C TYR A 130 -59.58 36.68 7.56
N ALA A 131 -60.15 36.34 8.71
CA ALA A 131 -60.55 35.00 9.13
C ALA A 131 -61.48 34.25 8.16
N ASP A 132 -61.83 34.82 7.00
CA ASP A 132 -62.72 34.26 6.00
C ASP A 132 -62.06 33.18 5.10
N SER A 133 -60.74 33.25 4.87
CA SER A 133 -60.04 32.20 4.10
C SER A 133 -59.81 30.93 4.94
N CYS A 134 -59.51 31.06 6.23
CA CYS A 134 -59.38 29.95 7.18
C CYS A 134 -60.73 29.28 7.52
N ARG A 135 -61.86 30.00 7.44
CA ARG A 135 -63.21 29.41 7.58
C ARG A 135 -63.53 28.37 6.50
N ARG A 136 -62.99 28.51 5.29
CA ARG A 136 -63.21 27.52 4.21
C ARG A 136 -62.55 26.17 4.51
N LEU A 137 -61.47 26.15 5.28
CA LEU A 137 -60.81 24.92 5.72
C LEU A 137 -61.54 24.25 6.89
N GLN A 138 -62.30 24.99 7.70
CA GLN A 138 -63.15 24.42 8.74
C GLN A 138 -64.31 23.60 8.17
N TYR A 139 -64.82 23.97 6.98
CA TYR A 139 -65.91 23.26 6.30
C TYR A 139 -65.51 21.87 5.74
N ARG A 140 -64.20 21.57 5.69
CA ARG A 140 -63.69 20.24 5.29
C ARG A 140 -63.76 19.21 6.42
N ARG A 141 -63.91 19.62 7.68
CA ARG A 141 -64.15 18.67 8.78
C ARG A 141 -65.62 18.26 8.79
N LYS A 142 -65.90 17.03 8.35
CA LYS A 142 -67.23 16.41 8.50
C LYS A 142 -67.62 16.41 9.98
N SER A 143 -68.89 16.67 10.29
CA SER A 143 -69.39 16.66 11.66
C SER A 143 -69.15 15.32 12.34
N ASP A 144 -68.97 15.30 13.66
CA ASP A 144 -68.72 14.06 14.39
C ASP A 144 -69.88 13.06 14.28
N SER A 145 -71.11 13.55 14.07
CA SER A 145 -72.26 12.71 13.71
C SER A 145 -72.06 11.96 12.39
N MET A 146 -71.55 12.64 11.35
CA MET A 146 -71.26 12.01 10.06
C MET A 146 -70.12 10.99 10.19
N LYS A 147 -69.07 11.30 10.95
CA LYS A 147 -67.98 10.35 11.22
C LYS A 147 -68.48 9.11 11.96
N ARG A 148 -69.39 9.28 12.92
CA ARG A 148 -70.00 8.18 13.68
C ARG A 148 -70.85 7.28 12.78
N LYS A 149 -71.70 7.86 11.91
CA LYS A 149 -72.48 7.10 10.91
C LYS A 149 -71.59 6.32 9.93
N VAL A 150 -70.48 6.90 9.48
CA VAL A 150 -69.53 6.20 8.60
C VAL A 150 -68.87 5.04 9.34
N ARG A 151 -68.48 5.23 10.61
CA ARG A 151 -67.94 4.16 11.45
C ARG A 151 -68.96 3.04 11.68
N GLU A 152 -70.20 3.36 12.03
CA GLU A 152 -71.28 2.36 12.19
C GLU A 152 -71.55 1.60 10.90
N LYS A 153 -71.64 2.29 9.75
CA LYS A 153 -71.77 1.62 8.45
C LYS A 153 -70.59 0.70 8.15
N PHE A 154 -69.36 1.11 8.48
CA PHE A 154 -68.19 0.29 8.27
C PHE A 154 -68.19 -0.96 9.16
N LEU A 155 -68.61 -0.81 10.42
CA LEU A 155 -68.76 -1.93 11.36
C LEU A 155 -69.87 -2.90 10.94
N ASN A 156 -70.96 -2.40 10.34
CA ASN A 156 -72.07 -3.23 9.87
C ASN A 156 -71.80 -3.96 8.53
N ILE A 157 -70.64 -3.75 7.91
CA ILE A 157 -70.19 -4.48 6.71
C ILE A 157 -69.43 -5.76 7.11
N TRP A 158 -69.11 -5.94 8.39
CA TRP A 158 -68.50 -7.14 8.96
C TRP A 158 -69.42 -7.82 9.96
#